data_AF-A0A377KDH3-F1
#
_entry.id   AF-A0A377KDH3-F1
#
_cell.length_a   1.000
_cell.length_b   1.000
_cell.length_c   1.000
_cell.angle_alpha   90.00
_cell.angle_beta   90.00
_cell.angle_gamma   90.00
#
_symmetry.space_group_name_H-M   'P 1'
#
loop_
_entity.id
_entity.type
_entity.pdbx_description
1 polymer ?
#
loop_
_entity_poly.entity_id
_entity_poly.type
_entity_poly.pdbx_seq_one_letter_code
_entity_poly.pdbx_strand_id
1 'polypeptide(L)' 'MQFDAGSMGPKVTACAKFVSQCRGIAGIGSLADGPEILAGDKGTLIRLDTPHNHA' A
#
# COMPACT_ATOMS: atom_id res chain seq x y z
N MET A 1 -14.10 5.07 4.63
CA MET A 1 -12.98 5.61 5.42
C MET A 1 -12.46 6.84 4.71
N GLN A 2 -12.52 8.02 5.34
CA GLN A 2 -12.03 9.27 4.76
C GLN A 2 -10.67 9.59 5.37
N PHE A 3 -9.63 9.65 4.54
CA PHE A 3 -8.28 10.01 4.96
C PHE A 3 -8.08 11.52 4.80
N ASP A 4 -7.20 12.09 5.62
CA ASP A 4 -6.89 13.52 5.56
C ASP A 4 -6.38 13.91 4.17
N ALA A 5 -7.08 14.86 3.53
CA ALA A 5 -6.83 15.25 2.15
C ALA A 5 -5.47 15.93 1.93
N GLY A 6 -4.86 16.48 2.98
CA GLY A 6 -3.57 17.17 2.91
C GLY A 6 -2.35 16.25 3.06
N SER A 7 -2.54 14.99 3.47
CA SER A 7 -1.41 14.09 3.73
C SER A 7 -1.68 12.66 3.31
N MET A 8 -2.59 11.98 3.99
CA MET A 8 -2.73 10.53 3.84
C MET A 8 -3.63 10.14 2.66
N GLY A 9 -4.64 10.95 2.34
CA GLY A 9 -5.52 10.77 1.18
C GLY A 9 -4.79 10.66 -0.15
N PRO A 10 -3.89 11.60 -0.53
CA PRO A 10 -3.15 11.49 -1.78
C PRO A 10 -2.20 10.29 -1.80
N LYS A 11 -1.59 9.90 -0.66
CA LYS A 11 -0.71 8.73 -0.55
C LYS A 11 -1.48 7.42 -0.81
N VAL A 12 -2.63 7.26 -0.16
CA VAL A 12 -3.49 6.08 -0.34
C VAL A 12 -4.03 6.02 -1.78
N THR A 13 -4.45 7.16 -2.35
CA THR A 13 -4.97 7.21 -3.72
C THR A 13 -3.92 6.81 -4.76
N ALA A 14 -2.68 7.29 -4.62
CA ALA A 14 -1.59 6.91 -5.50
C ALA A 14 -1.27 5.41 -5.41
N CYS A 15 -1.18 4.88 -4.18
CA CYS A 15 -0.93 3.45 -3.96
C CYS A 15 -2.05 2.58 -4.53
N ALA A 16 -3.32 2.96 -4.32
CA ALA A 16 -4.47 2.25 -4.86
C ALA A 16 -4.45 2.19 -6.40
N LYS A 17 -4.09 3.29 -7.06
CA LYS A 17 -3.90 3.32 -8.52
C LYS A 17 -2.77 2.40 -8.97
N PHE A 18 -1.62 2.44 -8.30
CA PHE A 18 -0.48 1.59 -8.62
C PHE A 18 -0.82 0.10 -8.50
N VAL A 19 -1.39 -0.34 -7.37
CA VAL A 19 -1.70 -1.76 -7.18
C VAL A 19 -2.78 -2.25 -8.15
N SER A 20 -3.75 -1.39 -8.48
CA SER A 20 -4.80 -1.72 -9.45
C SER A 20 -4.26 -1.91 -10.87
N GLN A 21 -3.25 -1.13 -11.27
CA GLN A 21 -2.66 -1.19 -12.61
C GLN A 21 -1.54 -2.24 -12.72
N CYS A 22 -0.68 -2.33 -11.71
CA CYS A 22 0.53 -3.16 -11.75
C CYS A 22 0.36 -4.54 -11.07
N ARG A 23 -0.76 -4.79 -10.38
CA ARG A 23 -1.01 -6.02 -9.58
C ARG A 23 0.09 -6.33 -8.54
N GLY A 24 0.82 -5.30 -8.11
CA GLY A 24 1.90 -5.37 -7.14
C GLY A 24 1.48 -4.97 -5.72
N ILE A 25 2.49 -4.76 -4.88
CA ILE A 25 2.35 -4.24 -3.51
C ILE A 25 2.85 -2.79 -3.50
N ALA A 26 2.11 -1.89 -2.87
CA ALA A 26 2.55 -0.53 -2.58
C ALA A 26 2.68 -0.36 -1.06
N GLY A 27 3.75 0.30 -0.62
CA GLY A 27 4.01 0.55 0.79
C GLY A 27 4.08 2.05 1.11
N ILE A 28 3.48 2.45 2.22
CA ILE A 28 3.58 3.81 2.77
C ILE A 28 4.28 3.73 4.13
N GLY A 29 5.38 4.46 4.29
CA GLY A 29 6.09 4.54 5.57
C GLY A 29 7.27 5.50 5.50
N SER A 30 8.12 5.44 6.52
CA SER A 30 9.34 6.24 6.61
C SER A 30 10.37 5.83 5.57
N LEU A 31 11.14 6.79 5.06
CA LEU A 31 12.18 6.52 4.07
C LEU A 31 13.28 5.58 4.61
N ALA A 32 13.60 5.67 5.91
CA ALA A 32 14.58 4.83 6.58
C ALA A 32 14.18 3.33 6.57
N ASP A 33 12.89 3.04 6.70
CA ASP A 33 12.35 1.68 6.67
C ASP A 33 12.02 1.19 5.24
N GLY A 34 12.40 1.94 4.21
CA GLY A 34 12.14 1.62 2.79
C GLY A 34 12.35 0.14 2.40
N PRO A 35 13.51 -0.48 2.70
CA PRO A 35 13.72 -1.90 2.38
C PRO A 35 12.78 -2.84 3.14
N GLU A 36 12.47 -2.56 4.40
CA GLU A 36 11.57 -3.36 5.23
C GLU A 36 10.10 -3.21 4.78
N ILE A 37 9.72 -2.02 4.29
CA ILE A 37 8.41 -1.76 3.69
C ILE A 37 8.25 -2.53 2.38
N LEU A 38 9.29 -2.57 1.53
CA LEU A 38 9.26 -3.38 0.30
C LEU A 38 9.20 -4.88 0.59
N ALA A 39 9.86 -5.34 1.65
CA ALA A 39 9.79 -6.72 2.12
C ALA A 39 8.41 -7.08 2.73
N GLY A 40 7.61 -6.07 3.08
CA GLY A 40 6.31 -6.25 3.72
C GLY A 40 6.37 -6.45 5.23
N ASP A 41 7.47 -6.08 5.87
CA ASP A 41 7.68 -6.25 7.31
C ASP A 41 7.29 -5.00 8.11
N LYS A 42 7.31 -3.82 7.46
CA LYS A 42 6.99 -2.53 8.08
C LYS A 42 6.08 -1.64 7.23
N GLY A 43 5.50 -0.64 7.89
CA GLY A 43 4.67 0.39 7.28
C GLY A 43 3.26 -0.08 6.92
N THR A 44 2.55 0.73 6.13
CA THR A 44 1.22 0.40 5.63
C THR A 44 1.34 -0.21 4.23
N LEU A 45 0.98 -1.49 4.11
CA LEU A 45 1.00 -2.21 2.84
C LEU A 45 -0.39 -2.19 2.21
N ILE A 46 -0.41 -1.85 0.93
CA ILE A 46 -1.59 -1.85 0.10
C ILE A 46 -1.34 -2.89 -0.99
N ARG A 47 -2.24 -3.85 -1.10
CA ARG A 47 -2.21 -4.91 -2.11
C ARG A 47 -3.64 -5.14 -2.57
N LEU A 48 -3.80 -5.57 -3.82
CA LEU A 48 -5.09 -6.10 -4.25
C LEU A 48 -5.44 -7.33 -3.42
N ASP A 49 -6.63 -7.31 -2.82
CA ASP A 49 -7.24 -8.51 -2.26
C ASP A 49 -7.30 -9.55 -3.37
N THR A 50 -6.47 -10.57 -3.24
CA THR A 50 -6.56 -11.74 -4.10
C THR A 50 -7.44 -12.68 -3.31
N PRO A 51 -8.59 -13.14 -3.83
CA PRO A 51 -9.49 -13.98 -3.06
C PRO A 51 -8.69 -15.14 -2.49
N HIS A 52 -8.62 -15.20 -1.16
CA HIS A 52 -8.02 -16.31 -0.45
C HIS A 52 -8.85 -17.53 -0.79
N ASN A 53 -8.40 -18.33 -1.77
CA ASN A 53 -9.02 -19.60 -2.08
C ASN A 53 -8.71 -20.54 -0.90
N HIS A 54 -9.52 -20.46 0.15
CA HIS A 54 -9.59 -21.50 1.18
C HIS A 54 -10.08 -22.77 0.49
N ALA A 55 -9.11 -23.58 0.04
CA ALA A 55 -9.28 -24.99 -0.25
C ALA A 55 -9.18 -25.79 1.06
#